data_AF-A3ITT1-F1
#
_entry.id   AF-A3ITT1-F1
#
_cell.length_a   1.000
_cell.length_b   1.000
_cell.length_c   1.000
_cell.angle_alpha   90.00
_cell.angle_beta   90.00
_cell.angle_gamma   90.00
#
_symmetry.space_group_name_H-M   'P 1'
#
loop_
_entity.id
_entity.type
_entity.pdbx_description
1 polymer ?
#
loop_
_entity_poly.entity_id
_entity_poly.type
_entity_poly.pdbx_seq_one_letter_code
_entity_poly.pdbx_strand_id
1 'polypeptide(L)' 'MNYLLDTHTLLWWLDESSMLSIQATAIISNTQNIIFVSAISAWEISIKKSLGKLEAPDNRHLQKSIT' A
#
# COMPACT_ATOMS: atom_id res chain seq x y z
N MET A 1 -0.51 11.06 16.36
CA MET A 1 -0.44 12.18 15.37
C MET A 1 -1.04 11.69 14.05
N ASN A 2 -1.42 12.58 13.13
CA ASN A 2 -2.07 12.19 11.88
C ASN A 2 -1.09 12.30 10.71
N TYR A 3 -1.00 11.25 9.88
CA TYR A 3 -0.13 11.21 8.70
C TYR A 3 -0.91 10.78 7.47
N LEU A 4 -0.61 11.38 6.33
CA LEU A 4 -1.14 10.96 5.03
C LEU A 4 0.01 10.36 4.23
N LEU A 5 -0.14 9.11 3.81
CA LEU A 5 0.87 8.46 2.97
C LEU A 5 0.72 8.86 1.52
N ASP A 6 1.84 9.04 0.84
CA ASP A 6 1.87 9.05 -0.62
C ASP A 6 1.79 7.62 -1.18
N THR A 7 1.52 7.52 -2.48
CA THR A 7 1.34 6.25 -3.18
C THR A 7 2.59 5.35 -3.12
N HIS A 8 3.81 5.89 -3.22
CA HIS A 8 5.04 5.09 -3.16
C HIS A 8 5.37 4.62 -1.74
N THR A 9 5.19 5.48 -0.73
CA THR A 9 5.35 5.08 0.68
C THR A 9 4.40 3.94 1.05
N LEU A 10 3.14 4.01 0.60
CA LEU A 10 2.19 2.91 0.78
C LEU A 10 2.66 1.61 0.14
N LEU A 11 3.14 1.66 -1.11
CA LEU A 11 3.62 0.49 -1.83
C LEU A 11 4.84 -0.13 -1.13
N TRP A 12 5.81 0.67 -0.71
CA TRP A 12 6.98 0.18 0.02
C TRP A 12 6.63 -0.41 1.38
N TRP A 13 5.66 0.17 2.08
CA TRP A 13 5.17 -0.39 3.34
C TRP A 13 4.52 -1.76 3.13
N LEU A 14 3.66 -1.91 2.11
CA LEU A 14 2.97 -3.17 1.81
C LEU A 14 3.90 -4.27 1.31
N ASP A 15 5.00 -3.90 0.66
CA ASP A 15 6.02 -4.83 0.14
C ASP A 15 7.14 -5.12 1.15
N GLU A 16 7.04 -4.59 2.38
CA GLU A 16 8.12 -4.65 3.40
C GLU A 16 9.48 -4.20 2.84
N SER A 17 9.46 -3.23 1.92
CA SER A 17 10.62 -2.82 1.14
C SER A 17 11.67 -2.11 2.01
N SER A 18 12.94 -2.47 1.81
CA SER A 18 14.08 -1.78 2.45
C SER A 18 14.25 -0.32 2.00
N MET A 19 13.49 0.13 0.99
CA MET A 19 13.47 1.53 0.56
C MET A 19 12.73 2.43 1.54
N LEU A 20 11.89 1.87 2.42
CA LEU A 20 11.21 2.64 3.45
C LEU A 20 12.16 2.92 4.62
N SER A 21 12.29 4.20 4.99
CA SER A 21 13.19 4.59 6.07
C SER A 21 12.72 4.04 7.42
N ILE A 22 13.68 3.76 8.32
CA ILE A 22 13.40 3.27 9.68
C ILE A 22 12.42 4.20 10.42
N GLN A 23 12.57 5.51 10.22
CA GLN A 23 11.67 6.49 10.83
C GLN A 23 10.25 6.40 10.26
N ALA A 24 10.09 6.27 8.95
CA ALA A 24 8.77 6.11 8.33
C ALA A 24 8.10 4.80 8.79
N THR A 25 8.86 3.70 8.83
CA THR A 25 8.41 2.41 9.36
C THR A 25 7.95 2.54 10.82
N ALA A 26 8.71 3.24 11.67
CA ALA A 26 8.34 3.48 13.07
C ALA A 26 7.08 4.36 13.21
N ILE A 27 6.89 5.35 12.33
CA ILE A 27 5.69 6.20 12.32
C ILE A 27 4.46 5.38 11.91
N ILE A 28 4.56 4.59 10.84
CA ILE A 28 3.45 3.83 10.28
C ILE A 28 3.06 2.65 11.19
N SER A 29 4.03 1.97 11.81
CA SER A 29 3.78 0.85 12.74
C SER A 29 3.24 1.27 14.11
N ASN A 30 3.38 2.55 14.48
CA ASN A 30 2.93 3.03 15.78
C ASN A 30 1.40 3.20 15.81
N THR A 31 0.73 2.39 16.64
CA THR A 31 -0.73 2.37 16.80
C THR A 31 -1.34 3.66 17.39
N GLN A 32 -0.53 4.55 17.96
CA GLN A 32 -0.96 5.88 18.41
C GLN A 32 -1.06 6.90 17.26
N ASN A 33 -0.61 6.53 16.07
CA ASN A 33 -0.72 7.34 14.87
C ASN A 33 -1.93 6.91 14.04
N ILE A 34 -2.64 7.90 13.50
CA ILE A 34 -3.68 7.66 12.52
C ILE A 34 -3.06 7.86 11.15
N ILE A 35 -3.06 6.79 10.35
CA ILE A 35 -2.50 6.77 9.01
C ILE A 35 -3.63 6.83 8.00
N PHE A 36 -3.64 7.88 7.20
CA PHE A 36 -4.58 8.08 6.10
C PHE A 36 -3.94 7.66 4.78
N VAL A 37 -4.77 7.14 3.89
CA VAL A 37 -4.43 6.84 2.50
C VAL A 37 -5.51 7.46 1.61
N SER A 38 -5.10 8.17 0.56
CA SER A 38 -6.03 8.75 -0.39
C SER A 38 -6.66 7.67 -1.28
N ALA A 39 -7.96 7.79 -1.56
CA ALA A 39 -8.62 6.97 -2.58
C ALA A 39 -7.99 7.14 -3.98
N ILE A 40 -7.38 8.29 -4.25
CA ILE A 40 -6.66 8.55 -5.50
C ILE A 40 -5.44 7.61 -5.64
N SER A 41 -4.71 7.36 -4.55
CA SER A 41 -3.57 6.43 -4.57
C SER A 41 -3.98 5.03 -4.99
N ALA A 42 -5.14 4.54 -4.53
CA ALA A 42 -5.69 3.25 -4.96
C ALA A 42 -6.03 3.24 -6.46
N TRP A 43 -6.61 4.33 -6.96
CA TRP A 43 -6.92 4.49 -8.39
C TRP A 43 -5.65 4.51 -9.26
N GLU A 44 -4.63 5.28 -8.88
CA GLU A 44 -3.33 5.32 -9.57
C GLU A 44 -2.67 3.94 -9.64
N ILE A 45 -2.69 3.19 -8.52
CA ILE A 45 -2.18 1.81 -8.46
C ILE A 45 -2.96 0.92 -9.44
N SER A 46 -4.29 1.01 -9.47
CA SER A 46 -5.12 0.21 -10.38
C SER A 46 -4.81 0.48 -11.86
N ILE A 47 -4.59 1.75 -12.23
CA ILE A 47 -4.23 2.13 -13.59
C ILE A 47 -2.83 1.62 -13.93
N LYS A 48 -1.84 1.87 -13.07
CA LYS A 48 -0.46 1.40 -13.29
C LYS A 48 -0.39 -0.12 -13.43
N LYS A 49 -1.17 -0.85 -12.63
CA LYS A 49 -1.32 -2.30 -12.75
C LYS A 49 -1.94 -2.72 -14.09
N SER A 50 -3.03 -2.07 -14.51
CA SER A 50 -3.68 -2.36 -15.80
C SER A 50 -2.77 -2.12 -17.00
N LEU A 51 -1.85 -1.15 -16.89
CA LEU A 51 -0.84 -0.84 -17.89
C LEU A 51 0.41 -1.76 -17.82
N GLY A 52 0.45 -2.72 -16.90
CA GLY A 52 1.63 -3.57 -16.68
C GLY A 52 2.85 -2.83 -16.12
N LYS A 53 2.66 -1.62 -15.58
CA LYS A 53 3.74 -0.77 -15.02
C LYS A 53 3.98 -1.00 -13.53
N LEU A 54 3.12 -1.78 -12.87
CA LEU A 54 3.21 -2.10 -11.45
C LEU A 54 2.70 -3.52 -11.24
N GLU A 55 3.54 -4.37 -10.66
CA GLU A 55 3.12 -5.68 -10.18
C GLU A 55 2.51 -5.52 -8.79
N ALA A 56 1.26 -5.96 -8.64
CA ALA A 56 0.57 -5.98 -7.35
C ALA A 56 -0.34 -7.21 -7.30
N PRO A 57 -0.48 -7.85 -6.13
CA PRO A 57 -1.23 -9.09 -5.99
C PRO A 57 -2.61 -8.96 -6.61
N ASP A 58 -3.00 -9.98 -7.38
CA ASP A 58 -4.33 -10.04 -7.95
C ASP A 58 -5.31 -10.56 -6.92
N ASN A 59 -6.38 -9.82 -6.68
CA ASN A 59 -7.46 -10.21 -5.78
C ASN A 59 -8.26 -11.43 -6.32
N ARG A 60 -7.75 -12.11 -7.37
CA ARG A 60 -8.39 -13.23 -8.08
C ARG A 60 -8.24 -14.58 -7.37
N HIS A 61 -7.53 -14.66 -6.24
CA HIS A 61 -7.32 -15.92 -5.51
C HIS A 61 -8.32 -16.20 -4.38
N LEU A 62 -9.20 -15.26 -4.03
CA LEU A 62 -10.18 -15.45 -2.94
C LEU A 62 -11.52 -16.10 -3.37
N GLN A 63 -11.67 -16.56 -4.62
CA GLN A 63 -12.91 -17.18 -5.12
C GLN A 63 -12.91 -18.72 -5.17
N LYS A 64 -11.85 -19.43 -4.72
CA LYS A 64 -11.73 -20.90 -4.90
C LYS A 64 -11.96 -21.77 -3.65
N SER A 65 -12.60 -21.27 -2.59
CA SER A 65 -12.89 -22.11 -1.39
C SER A 65 -14.34 -22.07 -0.92
N ILE A 66 -15.29 -21.89 -1.83
CA ILE A 66 -16.71 -22.13 -1.55
C ILE A 66 -17.31 -22.93 -2.72
N THR A 67 -16.90 -24.17 -2.88
CA THR A 67 -17.65 -25.21 -3.59
C THR A 67 -17.32 -26.55 -2.94
#